data_AF-A0A3B9ZQF2-F1
#
_entry.id   AF-A0A3B9ZQF2-F1
#
_cell.length_a   1.000
_cell.length_b   1.000
_cell.length_c   1.000
_cell.angle_alpha   90.00
_cell.angle_beta   90.00
_cell.angle_gamma   90.00
#
_symmetry.space_group_name_H-M   'P 1'
#
loop_
_entity.id
_entity.type
_entity.pdbx_description
1 polymer ?
#
loop_
_entity_poly.entity_id
_entity_poly.type
_entity_poly.pdbx_seq_one_letter_code
_entity_poly.pdbx_strand_id
1 'polypeptide(L)'
;YAQSKYASENGLPMVRALFVEYPQDAGSWLVDDEYLFGSDMLVAPLFEAKTTGRNVYLPEGKWIDYQTSKVYNGGWNSIEAGKIPVIVLVRDGAVIPHIGLAQSTKDMDWSKIDLVTYSAGASTLTGMVCLPENNLLVPLTMVKSGSSFTLSNDPLKGKVTWNILSEQQRKK
;
A
#
# COMPACT_ATOMS: atom_id res chain seq x y z
N TYR A 1 -1.98 9.91 -5.20
CA TYR A 1 -1.62 11.34 -5.13
C TYR A 1 -0.57 11.63 -4.06
N ALA A 2 -0.76 11.19 -2.80
CA ALA A 2 0.24 11.40 -1.74
C ALA A 2 1.67 10.96 -2.15
N GLN A 3 1.85 9.75 -2.69
CA GLN A 3 3.17 9.28 -3.15
C GLN A 3 3.79 10.17 -4.24
N SER A 4 2.99 10.80 -5.10
CA SER A 4 3.45 11.77 -6.11
C SER A 4 3.98 13.04 -5.46
N LYS A 5 3.27 13.56 -4.44
CA LYS A 5 3.72 14.71 -3.68
C LYS A 5 5.00 14.40 -2.88
N TYR A 6 5.04 13.22 -2.26
CA TYR A 6 6.22 12.74 -1.53
C TYR A 6 7.44 12.63 -2.44
N ALA A 7 7.24 12.06 -3.63
CA ALA A 7 8.26 11.99 -4.68
C ALA A 7 8.80 13.38 -5.06
N SER A 8 7.91 14.34 -5.30
CA SER A 8 8.29 15.71 -5.67
C SER A 8 9.07 16.43 -4.58
N GLU A 9 8.81 16.14 -3.29
CA GLU A 9 9.47 16.81 -2.17
C GLU A 9 10.79 16.15 -1.77
N ASN A 10 10.93 14.85 -1.97
CA ASN A 10 12.08 14.07 -1.49
C ASN A 10 12.99 13.55 -2.61
N GLY A 11 12.62 13.74 -3.88
CA GLY A 11 13.40 13.30 -5.04
C GLY A 11 13.36 11.78 -5.29
N LEU A 12 12.49 11.04 -4.61
CA LEU A 12 12.31 9.61 -4.83
C LEU A 12 11.25 9.36 -5.91
N PRO A 13 11.45 8.42 -6.86
CA PRO A 13 10.42 8.12 -7.85
C PRO A 13 9.21 7.42 -7.21
N MET A 14 8.06 7.46 -7.88
CA MET A 14 6.88 6.70 -7.44
C MET A 14 7.05 5.19 -7.64
N VAL A 15 7.72 4.79 -8.73
CA VAL A 15 8.09 3.41 -9.02
C VAL A 15 9.56 3.26 -8.65
N ARG A 16 9.87 2.37 -7.71
CA ARG A 16 11.21 2.22 -7.14
C ARG A 16 11.69 0.78 -7.28
N ALA A 17 12.92 0.59 -7.73
CA ALA A 17 13.59 -0.70 -7.58
C ALA A 17 13.74 -1.02 -6.09
N LEU A 18 13.76 -2.31 -5.73
CA LEU A 18 13.78 -2.72 -4.33
C LEU A 18 14.99 -2.18 -3.56
N PHE A 19 16.19 -2.20 -4.18
CA PHE A 19 17.42 -1.73 -3.54
C PHE A 19 17.40 -0.23 -3.19
N VAL A 20 16.51 0.58 -3.78
CA VAL A 20 16.36 2.00 -3.42
C VAL A 20 15.85 2.14 -1.99
N GLU A 21 14.93 1.26 -1.59
CA GLU A 21 14.34 1.26 -0.25
C GLU A 21 15.08 0.30 0.71
N TYR A 22 15.67 -0.77 0.17
CA TYR A 22 16.35 -1.82 0.93
C TYR A 22 17.83 -1.99 0.54
N PRO A 23 18.67 -0.94 0.58
CA PRO A 23 20.03 -1.02 0.05
C PRO A 23 20.95 -2.00 0.79
N GLN A 24 20.60 -2.38 2.03
CA GLN A 24 21.35 -3.34 2.84
C GLN A 24 20.90 -4.79 2.62
N ASP A 25 19.80 -5.01 1.90
CA ASP A 25 19.32 -6.33 1.55
C ASP A 25 19.95 -6.77 0.22
N ALA A 26 20.89 -7.73 0.27
CA ALA A 26 21.57 -8.25 -0.91
C ALA A 26 20.59 -8.85 -1.95
N GLY A 27 19.47 -9.42 -1.51
CA GLY A 27 18.48 -9.97 -2.44
C GLY A 27 17.81 -8.88 -3.29
N SER A 28 17.57 -7.71 -2.71
CA SER A 28 16.94 -6.57 -3.40
C SER A 28 17.74 -6.04 -4.60
N TRP A 29 19.05 -6.27 -4.62
CA TRP A 29 19.95 -5.88 -5.72
C TRP A 29 19.90 -6.84 -6.91
N LEU A 30 19.40 -8.06 -6.70
CA LEU A 30 19.33 -9.11 -7.73
C LEU A 30 18.01 -9.08 -8.51
N VAL A 31 17.11 -8.18 -8.15
CA VAL A 31 15.74 -8.13 -8.64
C VAL A 31 15.57 -6.93 -9.56
N ASP A 32 15.19 -7.19 -10.81
CA ASP A 32 14.99 -6.18 -11.85
C ASP A 32 13.58 -6.20 -12.47
N ASP A 33 12.73 -7.13 -12.02
CA ASP A 33 11.48 -7.47 -12.68
C ASP A 33 10.23 -7.42 -11.75
N GLU A 34 10.40 -6.79 -10.59
CA GLU A 34 9.36 -6.31 -9.68
C GLU A 34 9.80 -5.00 -9.02
N TYR A 35 8.86 -4.24 -8.45
CA TYR A 35 9.14 -2.90 -7.93
C TYR A 35 8.22 -2.50 -6.78
N LEU A 36 8.62 -1.49 -6.03
CA LEU A 36 7.74 -0.79 -5.11
C LEU A 36 6.96 0.31 -5.82
N PHE A 37 5.66 0.40 -5.55
CA PHE A 37 4.80 1.51 -5.94
C PHE A 37 4.48 2.35 -4.70
N GLY A 38 5.17 3.48 -4.58
CA GLY A 38 5.22 4.25 -3.35
C GLY A 38 6.01 3.52 -2.25
N SER A 39 5.68 3.80 -0.99
CA SER A 39 6.34 3.22 0.18
C SER A 39 5.78 1.87 0.65
N ASP A 40 4.57 1.50 0.19
CA ASP A 40 3.77 0.49 0.90
C ASP A 40 3.39 -0.72 0.05
N MET A 41 3.51 -0.63 -1.28
CA MET A 41 3.05 -1.66 -2.19
C MET A 41 4.21 -2.22 -3.01
N LEU A 42 4.30 -3.53 -3.12
CA LEU A 42 5.18 -4.25 -4.05
C LEU A 42 4.33 -4.78 -5.21
N VAL A 43 4.80 -4.60 -6.43
CA VAL A 43 4.14 -5.04 -7.65
C VAL A 43 5.09 -5.93 -8.45
N ALA A 44 4.65 -7.15 -8.73
CA ALA A 44 5.34 -8.12 -9.58
C ALA A 44 4.44 -8.44 -10.80
N PRO A 45 4.65 -7.78 -11.95
CA PRO A 45 3.90 -8.04 -13.17
C PRO A 45 4.12 -9.47 -13.70
N LEU A 46 3.13 -9.98 -14.42
CA LEU A 46 3.27 -11.20 -15.21
C LEU A 46 3.66 -10.81 -16.65
N PHE A 47 4.75 -11.38 -17.16
CA PHE A 47 5.26 -11.06 -18.51
C PHE A 47 4.77 -12.02 -19.59
N GLU A 48 4.37 -13.23 -19.20
CA GLU A 48 4.00 -14.30 -20.13
C GLU A 48 2.48 -14.50 -20.19
N ALA A 49 1.97 -14.69 -21.41
CA ALA A 49 0.58 -15.05 -21.61
C ALA A 49 0.29 -16.44 -21.03
N LYS A 50 -0.86 -16.58 -20.35
CA LYS A 50 -1.34 -17.82 -19.69
C LYS A 50 -0.57 -18.23 -18.43
N THR A 51 0.43 -17.47 -18.00
CA THR A 51 1.04 -17.68 -16.69
C THR A 51 0.09 -17.23 -15.59
N THR A 52 -0.09 -18.05 -14.56
CA THR A 52 -1.00 -17.77 -13.43
C THR A 52 -0.27 -17.27 -12.20
N GLY A 53 1.05 -17.44 -12.13
CA GLY A 53 1.89 -17.07 -11.00
C GLY A 53 3.37 -17.02 -11.37
N ARG A 54 4.20 -16.51 -10.46
CA ARG A 54 5.65 -16.43 -10.64
C ARG A 54 6.38 -16.41 -9.30
N ASN A 55 7.70 -16.56 -9.35
CA ASN A 55 8.54 -16.27 -8.19
C ASN A 55 8.68 -14.76 -8.01
N VAL A 56 8.59 -14.34 -6.75
CA VAL A 56 8.62 -12.95 -6.29
C VAL A 56 9.54 -12.88 -5.09
N TYR A 57 10.45 -11.91 -5.05
CA TYR A 57 11.33 -11.69 -3.91
C TYR A 57 10.72 -10.64 -2.98
N LEU A 58 10.61 -10.98 -1.70
CA LEU A 58 10.04 -10.08 -0.72
C LEU A 58 11.14 -9.60 0.24
N PRO A 59 11.35 -8.29 0.38
CA PRO A 59 12.22 -7.76 1.41
C PRO A 59 11.78 -8.22 2.81
N GLU A 60 12.68 -8.10 3.79
CA GLU A 60 12.42 -8.49 5.18
C GLU A 60 11.09 -7.90 5.69
N GLY A 61 10.34 -8.74 6.41
CA GLY A 61 9.03 -8.41 6.96
C GLY A 61 7.94 -9.35 6.48
N LYS A 62 6.70 -8.91 6.67
CA LYS A 62 5.51 -9.61 6.18
C LYS A 62 4.82 -8.78 5.12
N TRP A 63 4.28 -9.47 4.13
CA TRP A 63 3.62 -8.89 2.99
C TRP A 63 2.25 -9.53 2.80
N ILE A 64 1.24 -8.71 2.57
CA ILE A 64 -0.16 -9.11 2.51
C ILE A 64 -0.63 -8.93 1.08
N ASP A 65 -1.09 -10.00 0.45
CA ASP A 65 -1.64 -9.95 -0.90
C ASP A 65 -2.87 -9.06 -0.96
N TYR A 66 -2.81 -8.04 -1.82
CA TYR A 66 -3.85 -7.03 -1.98
C TYR A 66 -5.19 -7.64 -2.43
N GLN A 67 -5.16 -8.71 -3.23
CA GLN A 67 -6.33 -9.38 -3.80
C GLN A 67 -6.83 -10.53 -2.93
N THR A 68 -5.93 -11.30 -2.31
CA THR A 68 -6.28 -12.55 -1.60
C THR A 68 -6.20 -12.44 -0.07
N SER A 69 -5.55 -11.40 0.46
CA SER A 69 -5.23 -11.23 1.90
C SER A 69 -4.31 -12.32 2.45
N LYS A 70 -3.73 -13.19 1.60
CA LYS A 70 -2.73 -14.16 2.02
C LYS A 70 -1.46 -13.43 2.47
N VAL A 71 -0.87 -13.91 3.55
CA VAL A 71 0.36 -13.35 4.11
C VAL A 71 1.56 -14.17 3.65
N TYR A 72 2.62 -13.47 3.26
CA TYR A 72 3.92 -14.01 2.87
C TYR A 72 5.01 -13.43 3.78
N ASN A 73 6.04 -14.22 4.04
CA ASN A 73 7.24 -13.75 4.73
C ASN A 73 8.28 -13.28 3.70
N GLY A 74 9.26 -12.51 4.16
CA GLY A 74 10.43 -12.14 3.35
C GLY A 74 11.17 -13.34 2.74
N GLY A 75 11.91 -13.08 1.67
CA GLY A 75 12.58 -14.07 0.82
C GLY A 75 11.81 -14.39 -0.45
N TRP A 76 12.25 -15.43 -1.16
CA TRP A 76 11.63 -15.89 -2.39
C TRP A 76 10.33 -16.65 -2.13
N ASN A 77 9.27 -16.28 -2.85
CA ASN A 77 7.95 -16.88 -2.75
C ASN A 77 7.41 -17.21 -4.15
N SER A 78 6.80 -18.39 -4.31
CA SER A 78 6.00 -18.72 -5.49
C SER A 78 4.57 -18.22 -5.25
N ILE A 79 4.13 -17.23 -6.02
CA ILE A 79 2.86 -16.53 -5.79
C ILE A 79 1.99 -16.63 -7.05
N GLU A 80 0.76 -17.10 -6.88
CA GLU A 80 -0.28 -17.05 -7.91
C GLU A 80 -0.93 -15.65 -7.91
N ALA A 81 -1.15 -15.10 -9.09
CA ALA A 81 -1.92 -13.89 -9.28
C ALA A 81 -3.41 -14.14 -8.93
N GLY A 82 -4.07 -13.09 -8.45
CA GLY A 82 -5.50 -13.12 -8.18
C GLY A 82 -6.35 -13.03 -9.44
N LYS A 83 -7.62 -12.63 -9.27
CA LYS A 83 -8.56 -12.41 -10.38
C LYS A 83 -8.03 -11.39 -11.39
N ILE A 84 -7.34 -10.35 -10.91
CA ILE A 84 -6.58 -9.43 -11.76
C ILE A 84 -5.20 -10.07 -11.96
N PRO A 85 -4.73 -10.26 -13.21
CA PRO A 85 -3.50 -11.00 -13.53
C PRO A 85 -2.24 -10.16 -13.22
N VAL A 86 -2.08 -9.79 -11.96
CA VAL A 86 -0.95 -9.04 -11.41
C VAL A 86 -0.77 -9.43 -9.95
N ILE A 87 0.47 -9.57 -9.51
CA ILE A 87 0.78 -9.80 -8.10
C ILE A 87 1.05 -8.43 -7.46
N VAL A 88 0.25 -8.11 -6.45
CA VAL A 88 0.36 -6.86 -5.69
C VAL A 88 0.32 -7.20 -4.22
N LEU A 89 1.39 -6.89 -3.49
CA LEU A 89 1.47 -7.08 -2.06
C LEU A 89 1.55 -5.73 -1.35
N VAL A 90 1.04 -5.67 -0.13
CA VAL A 90 1.11 -4.51 0.75
C VAL A 90 1.92 -4.91 1.98
N ARG A 91 2.89 -4.08 2.39
CA ARG A 91 3.68 -4.38 3.59
C ARG A 91 2.80 -4.43 4.84
N ASP A 92 3.19 -5.23 5.82
CA ASP A 92 2.61 -5.19 7.16
C ASP A 92 2.83 -3.79 7.78
N GLY A 93 1.83 -3.30 8.51
CA GLY A 93 1.89 -1.97 9.12
C GLY A 93 1.52 -0.83 8.18
N ALA A 94 0.83 -1.08 7.07
CA ALA A 94 0.39 -0.04 6.14
C ALA A 94 -1.08 0.34 6.34
N VAL A 95 -1.38 1.62 6.16
CA VAL A 95 -2.75 2.11 5.91
C VAL A 95 -2.78 2.84 4.58
N ILE A 96 -3.66 2.40 3.69
CA ILE A 96 -3.80 2.97 2.34
C ILE A 96 -5.11 3.76 2.26
N PRO A 97 -5.08 5.07 1.96
CA PRO A 97 -6.27 5.85 1.70
C PRO A 97 -6.90 5.51 0.34
N HIS A 98 -8.21 5.29 0.35
CA HIS A 98 -9.06 5.06 -0.82
C HIS A 98 -10.14 6.13 -0.90
N ILE A 99 -10.50 6.50 -2.12
CA ILE A 99 -11.68 7.33 -2.39
C ILE A 99 -12.74 6.43 -3.02
N GLY A 100 -13.99 6.72 -2.70
CA GLY A 100 -15.13 6.04 -3.30
C GLY A 100 -15.14 6.17 -4.83
N LEU A 101 -15.94 5.31 -5.48
CA LEU A 101 -16.06 5.33 -6.92
C LEU A 101 -16.54 6.70 -7.41
N ALA A 102 -15.81 7.27 -8.36
CA ALA A 102 -16.17 8.50 -9.06
C ALA A 102 -15.97 8.29 -10.56
N GLN A 103 -16.79 8.95 -11.39
CA GLN A 103 -16.69 8.86 -12.85
C GLN A 103 -15.51 9.68 -13.39
N SER A 104 -15.05 10.69 -12.65
CA SER A 104 -13.89 11.49 -12.99
C SER A 104 -13.19 11.99 -11.72
N THR A 105 -11.96 12.49 -11.88
CA THR A 105 -11.21 13.11 -10.78
C THR A 105 -11.87 14.38 -10.24
N LYS A 106 -12.69 15.05 -11.06
CA LYS A 106 -13.49 16.22 -10.66
C LYS A 106 -14.63 15.82 -9.70
N ASP A 107 -15.15 14.62 -9.86
CA ASP A 107 -16.32 14.12 -9.10
C ASP A 107 -15.90 13.31 -7.86
N MET A 108 -14.60 13.28 -7.53
CA MET A 108 -14.10 12.62 -6.33
C MET A 108 -14.55 13.37 -5.07
N ASP A 109 -15.25 12.67 -4.17
CA ASP A 109 -15.63 13.19 -2.86
C ASP A 109 -14.45 13.09 -1.88
N TRP A 110 -13.61 14.12 -1.83
CA TRP A 110 -12.47 14.20 -0.92
C TRP A 110 -12.87 14.40 0.56
N SER A 111 -14.15 14.65 0.85
CA SER A 111 -14.64 14.76 2.24
C SER A 111 -14.85 13.41 2.89
N LYS A 112 -14.76 12.30 2.13
CA LYS A 112 -14.90 10.93 2.61
C LYS A 112 -13.74 10.09 2.11
N ILE A 113 -12.99 9.51 3.04
CA ILE A 113 -11.84 8.68 2.71
C ILE A 113 -11.92 7.38 3.48
N ASP A 114 -11.80 6.28 2.76
CA ASP A 114 -11.70 4.96 3.33
C ASP A 114 -10.23 4.67 3.65
N LEU A 115 -9.91 4.45 4.92
CA LEU A 115 -8.60 4.03 5.39
C LEU A 115 -8.57 2.50 5.44
N VAL A 116 -7.94 1.89 4.44
CA VAL A 116 -7.80 0.43 4.38
C VAL A 116 -6.56 0.01 5.17
N THR A 117 -6.77 -0.77 6.22
CA THR A 117 -5.71 -1.24 7.11
C THR A 117 -5.14 -2.58 6.66
N TYR A 118 -3.82 -2.71 6.66
CA TYR A 118 -3.09 -3.94 6.35
C TYR A 118 -2.22 -4.33 7.54
N SER A 119 -2.58 -5.41 8.23
CA SER A 119 -1.82 -5.92 9.39
C SER A 119 -1.72 -7.44 9.40
N ALA A 120 -0.51 -7.95 9.56
CA ALA A 120 -0.16 -9.36 9.77
C ALA A 120 0.59 -9.57 11.10
N GLY A 121 0.31 -8.69 12.07
CA GLY A 121 0.94 -8.67 13.38
C GLY A 121 1.29 -7.26 13.87
N ALA A 122 1.41 -6.28 12.96
CA ALA A 122 1.70 -4.90 13.32
C ALA A 122 0.63 -4.30 14.25
N SER A 123 1.07 -3.67 15.34
CA SER A 123 0.23 -2.92 16.27
C SER A 123 0.01 -1.46 15.87
N THR A 124 0.84 -0.95 14.96
CA THR A 124 0.81 0.43 14.49
C THR A 124 0.87 0.41 12.97
N LEU A 125 -0.01 1.17 12.33
CA LEU A 125 -0.04 1.32 10.88
C LEU A 125 0.31 2.75 10.50
N THR A 126 1.04 2.90 9.41
CA THR A 126 1.45 4.20 8.88
C THR A 126 1.07 4.34 7.42
N GLY A 127 0.78 5.56 7.03
CA GLY A 127 0.46 5.92 5.66
C GLY A 127 0.46 7.43 5.51
N MET A 128 0.07 7.91 4.33
CA MET A 128 0.01 9.34 4.05
C MET A 128 -1.18 9.65 3.14
N VAL A 129 -1.79 10.80 3.36
CA VAL A 129 -2.82 11.37 2.49
C VAL A 129 -2.40 12.75 2.03
N CYS A 130 -2.85 13.15 0.85
CA CYS A 130 -2.67 14.50 0.33
C CYS A 130 -3.97 14.90 -0.36
N LEU A 131 -4.58 16.00 0.10
CA LEU A 131 -5.80 16.53 -0.49
C LEU A 131 -5.44 17.53 -1.60
N PRO A 132 -6.18 17.59 -2.72
CA PRO A 132 -5.93 18.56 -3.78
C PRO A 132 -6.07 20.01 -3.34
N GLU A 133 -6.96 20.29 -2.37
CA GLU A 133 -7.27 21.65 -1.89
C GLU A 133 -6.04 22.34 -1.29
N ASN A 134 -5.26 21.64 -0.48
CA ASN A 134 -4.09 22.20 0.20
C ASN A 134 -2.76 21.68 -0.35
N ASN A 135 -2.78 20.57 -1.10
CA ASN A 135 -1.61 19.87 -1.62
C ASN A 135 -0.54 19.64 -0.55
N LEU A 136 -0.96 19.33 0.68
CA LEU A 136 -0.08 19.05 1.81
C LEU A 136 -0.05 17.55 2.08
N LEU A 137 1.16 17.00 2.25
CA LEU A 137 1.32 15.66 2.78
C LEU A 137 0.98 15.63 4.25
N VAL A 138 0.07 14.73 4.58
CA VAL A 138 -0.41 14.52 5.93
C VAL A 138 -0.14 13.07 6.30
N PRO A 139 0.77 12.81 7.26
CA PRO A 139 0.99 11.46 7.75
C PRO A 139 -0.22 10.97 8.53
N LEU A 140 -0.51 9.69 8.37
CA LEU A 140 -1.55 8.96 9.07
C LEU A 140 -0.87 7.94 9.98
N THR A 141 -1.27 7.91 11.25
CA THR A 141 -0.84 6.89 12.19
C THR A 141 -2.07 6.27 12.83
N MET A 142 -2.20 4.95 12.67
CA MET A 142 -3.25 4.17 13.29
C MET A 142 -2.67 3.25 14.35
N VAL A 143 -3.41 3.07 15.43
CA VAL A 143 -3.03 2.19 16.54
C VAL A 143 -4.09 1.11 16.72
N LYS A 144 -3.63 -0.09 17.08
CA LYS A 144 -4.53 -1.21 17.35
C LYS A 144 -5.36 -0.93 18.60
N SER A 145 -6.67 -1.08 18.48
CA SER A 145 -7.64 -0.94 19.56
C SER A 145 -8.53 -2.18 19.57
N GLY A 146 -8.17 -3.16 20.40
CA GLY A 146 -8.83 -4.47 20.41
C GLY A 146 -8.53 -5.26 19.12
N SER A 147 -9.57 -5.62 18.37
CA SER A 147 -9.47 -6.34 17.10
C SER A 147 -9.41 -5.44 15.86
N SER A 148 -9.57 -4.12 16.02
CA SER A 148 -9.55 -3.15 14.93
C SER A 148 -8.45 -2.10 15.12
N PHE A 149 -8.38 -1.14 14.20
CA PHE A 149 -7.48 0.00 14.28
C PHE A 149 -8.28 1.29 14.40
N THR A 150 -7.73 2.25 15.12
CA THR A 150 -8.26 3.61 15.20
C THR A 150 -7.17 4.59 14.79
N LEU A 151 -7.60 5.71 14.21
CA LEU A 151 -6.68 6.79 13.89
C LEU A 151 -6.23 7.45 15.20
N SER A 152 -4.92 7.57 15.41
CA SER A 152 -4.36 8.08 16.68
C SER A 152 -4.73 9.54 16.96
N ASN A 153 -4.84 10.35 15.92
CA ASN A 153 -5.35 11.71 15.93
C ASN A 153 -6.02 12.01 14.58
N ASP A 154 -6.98 12.93 14.51
CA ASP A 154 -7.48 13.40 13.21
C ASP A 154 -6.60 14.55 12.69
N PRO A 155 -5.71 14.30 11.72
CA PRO A 155 -4.77 15.32 11.27
C PRO A 155 -5.44 16.38 10.39
N LEU A 156 -6.67 16.13 9.91
CA LEU A 156 -7.42 17.06 9.06
C LEU A 156 -8.55 17.77 9.84
N LYS A 157 -8.59 17.63 11.17
CA LYS A 157 -9.45 18.41 12.09
C LYS A 157 -10.93 18.42 11.67
N GLY A 158 -11.48 17.26 11.30
CA GLY A 158 -12.88 17.07 10.95
C GLY A 158 -13.25 17.44 9.51
N LYS A 159 -12.29 17.88 8.68
CA LYS A 159 -12.56 18.17 7.25
C LYS A 159 -12.89 16.92 6.44
N VAL A 160 -12.44 15.75 6.91
CA VAL A 160 -12.64 14.46 6.25
C VAL A 160 -13.32 13.51 7.22
N THR A 161 -14.32 12.80 6.72
CA THR A 161 -14.92 11.65 7.37
C THR A 161 -14.08 10.42 7.02
N TRP A 162 -13.49 9.80 8.05
CA TRP A 162 -12.64 8.63 7.90
C TRP A 162 -13.45 7.35 8.13
N ASN A 163 -13.58 6.51 7.11
CA ASN A 163 -14.11 5.16 7.28
C ASN A 163 -12.95 4.18 7.39
N ILE A 164 -12.88 3.41 8.46
CA ILE A 164 -11.79 2.46 8.66
C ILE A 164 -12.26 1.08 8.22
N LEU A 165 -11.55 0.49 7.25
CA LEU A 165 -11.86 -0.82 6.68
C LEU A 165 -10.65 -1.74 6.83
N SER A 166 -10.86 -3.00 7.17
CA SER A 166 -9.82 -4.01 6.98
C SER A 166 -9.64 -4.36 5.50
N GLU A 167 -8.51 -4.95 5.16
CA GLU A 167 -8.22 -5.44 3.81
C GLU A 167 -9.23 -6.49 3.33
N GLN A 168 -9.89 -7.19 4.26
CA GLN A 168 -10.97 -8.14 3.98
C GLN A 168 -12.31 -7.43 3.74
N GLN A 169 -12.62 -6.38 4.52
CA GLN A 169 -13.84 -5.60 4.36
C GLN A 169 -13.87 -4.82 3.03
N ARG A 170 -12.72 -4.30 2.58
CA ARG A 170 -12.58 -3.58 1.29
C ARG A 170 -13.07 -4.40 0.08
N LYS A 171 -13.04 -5.74 0.16
CA LYS A 171 -13.38 -6.63 -0.96
C LYS A 171 -14.87 -6.94 -1.08
N LYS A 172 -15.66 -6.61 -0.06
CA LYS A 172 -17.12 -6.79 -0.04
C LYS A 172 -17.80 -5.60 -0.68
#